data_AF-A0A2V2GQ76-F1
#
_entry.id   AF-A0A2V2GQ76-F1
#
_cell.length_a   1.000
_cell.length_b   1.000
_cell.length_c   1.000
_cell.angle_alpha   90.00
_cell.angle_beta   90.00
_cell.angle_gamma   90.00
#
_symmetry.space_group_name_H-M   'P 1'
#
loop_
_entity.id
_entity.type
_entity.pdbx_description
1 polymer ?
#
loop_
_entity_poly.entity_id
_entity_poly.type
_entity_poly.pdbx_seq_one_letter_code
_entity_poly.pdbx_strand_id
1 'polypeptide(L)'
;MALGDFNVGGGASQDVDKTLKVEGAPADAKAVGDALAGKSPTSHTHSNMTAATASTAGKAGFVPPPAAGAQAKYLRGDGTWQTPANTTYGNATQSAAGLMSAADKKSLDALATNVLTIRSVPSQSGSLTYNGKAQSPSWANYNTLAMKIGGTTSGTTAGSYSATFTPLDGYKWSDGTTAAKTVKWSIAKAAGTLSLSASSLALTYSKTSGTVTVTRPGSGTVTASSDNTNIATVSVSGTTITVTAKANGSATITVNVAADGNYNAPASKTFAVSVTLVSKTLNDNSWATIKSVSDAGQGANYWAVGDTKRITLNGKVGAYTFSNFNIDVFILGFNHNSSKEGSNRIHFQIGKVSGKAVALCDSQYNGSGSSAMFHMNSSDSNSGGWNGSYMRKTLLGNSNTPASTLENSLMAALPSDLLAVMKTVTKYTDNTGGGSNSSGNVTATADYLFLLAEFEVFGTRYWANQYEQNSQKQYDYYKAGNSRVAYNHSAVSTAVWWWLRSA
;
A
#
# COMPACT_ATOMS: atom_id res chain seq x y z
N MET A 1 -41.31 -110.00 22.63
CA MET A 1 -42.75 -110.27 22.62
C MET A 1 -43.35 -109.50 21.47
N ALA A 2 -43.87 -110.26 20.51
CA ALA A 2 -45.04 -110.05 19.67
C ALA A 2 -45.56 -108.64 19.31
N LEU A 3 -46.04 -108.61 18.06
CA LEU A 3 -47.07 -107.77 17.42
C LEU A 3 -46.54 -106.49 16.76
N GLY A 4 -46.68 -106.30 15.45
CA GLY A 4 -47.39 -107.10 14.46
C GLY A 4 -47.08 -106.62 13.04
N ASP A 5 -47.15 -107.58 12.13
CA ASP A 5 -46.87 -107.48 10.70
C ASP A 5 -47.81 -106.53 9.96
N PHE A 6 -47.29 -105.86 8.92
CA PHE A 6 -47.99 -105.83 7.64
C PHE A 6 -47.00 -106.07 6.50
N ASN A 7 -47.06 -107.31 6.03
CA ASN A 7 -46.41 -107.90 4.88
C ASN A 7 -46.99 -107.34 3.58
N VAL A 8 -46.14 -106.97 2.62
CA VAL A 8 -46.26 -107.48 1.23
C VAL A 8 -44.91 -107.42 0.53
N GLY A 9 -44.09 -108.44 0.78
CA GLY A 9 -43.09 -108.90 -0.18
C GLY A 9 -43.69 -110.02 -1.03
N GLY A 10 -43.59 -109.87 -2.35
CA GLY A 10 -43.66 -110.93 -3.39
C GLY A 10 -44.55 -112.15 -3.12
N GLY A 11 -45.78 -112.14 -3.65
CA GLY A 11 -46.61 -113.33 -3.74
C GLY A 11 -46.09 -114.30 -4.81
N ALA A 12 -45.22 -115.22 -4.42
CA ALA A 12 -45.20 -116.55 -5.00
C ALA A 12 -46.37 -117.33 -4.40
N SER A 13 -47.43 -117.57 -5.18
CA SER A 13 -48.30 -118.72 -4.90
C SER A 13 -47.54 -119.95 -5.38
N GLN A 14 -47.04 -120.71 -4.43
CA GLN A 14 -46.60 -122.07 -4.66
C GLN A 14 -47.82 -122.89 -5.09
N ASP A 15 -47.76 -123.44 -6.30
CA ASP A 15 -48.58 -124.56 -6.72
C ASP A 15 -48.15 -125.75 -5.86
N VAL A 16 -49.00 -126.14 -4.91
CA VAL A 16 -48.83 -127.41 -4.20
C VAL A 16 -49.00 -128.52 -5.23
N ASP A 17 -47.91 -129.28 -5.39
CA ASP A 17 -47.79 -130.51 -6.16
C ASP A 17 -49.06 -131.37 -6.07
N LYS A 18 -49.72 -131.51 -7.22
CA LYS A 18 -50.92 -132.31 -7.47
C LYS A 18 -50.56 -133.75 -7.76
N THR A 19 -49.79 -134.39 -6.90
CA THR A 19 -49.73 -135.86 -6.90
C THR A 19 -50.91 -136.41 -6.08
N LEU A 20 -52.09 -136.45 -6.70
CA LEU A 20 -53.20 -137.30 -6.26
C LEU A 20 -52.73 -138.76 -6.32
N LYS A 21 -52.33 -139.34 -5.18
CA LYS A 21 -52.08 -140.79 -5.09
C LYS A 21 -53.43 -141.50 -5.14
N VAL A 22 -53.74 -142.11 -6.28
CA VAL A 22 -54.95 -142.92 -6.49
C VAL A 22 -54.66 -144.36 -6.05
N GLU A 23 -54.52 -144.58 -4.74
CA GLU A 23 -54.52 -145.92 -4.17
C GLU A 23 -55.88 -146.16 -3.51
N GLY A 24 -56.75 -146.93 -4.18
CA GLY A 24 -57.99 -147.47 -3.60
C GLY A 24 -59.32 -146.89 -4.11
N ALA A 25 -59.34 -146.03 -5.13
CA ALA A 25 -60.60 -145.50 -5.65
C ALA A 25 -61.31 -146.49 -6.60
N PRO A 26 -62.65 -146.65 -6.51
CA PRO A 26 -63.44 -147.51 -7.39
C PRO A 26 -63.31 -147.08 -8.88
N ALA A 27 -63.57 -148.02 -9.80
CA ALA A 27 -63.20 -147.91 -11.22
C ALA A 27 -63.76 -146.66 -11.94
N ASP A 28 -64.83 -146.07 -11.41
CA ASP A 28 -65.45 -144.84 -11.87
C ASP A 28 -64.60 -143.57 -11.60
N ALA A 29 -63.90 -143.51 -10.47
CA ALA A 29 -62.99 -142.40 -10.15
C ALA A 29 -61.71 -142.41 -11.01
N LYS A 30 -61.27 -143.59 -11.47
CA LYS A 30 -60.12 -143.70 -12.39
C LYS A 30 -60.41 -143.09 -13.77
N ALA A 31 -61.65 -143.19 -14.26
CA ALA A 31 -62.04 -142.64 -15.56
C ALA A 31 -62.06 -141.10 -15.59
N VAL A 32 -62.33 -140.44 -14.45
CA VAL A 32 -62.27 -138.97 -14.32
C VAL A 32 -60.83 -138.47 -14.15
N GLY A 33 -59.99 -139.21 -13.42
CA GLY A 33 -58.57 -138.89 -13.27
C GLY A 33 -57.79 -138.95 -14.59
N ASP A 34 -58.05 -139.97 -15.42
CA ASP A 34 -57.38 -140.12 -16.72
C ASP A 34 -57.85 -139.07 -17.74
N ALA A 35 -59.06 -138.50 -17.60
CA ALA A 35 -59.56 -137.42 -18.46
C ALA A 35 -58.96 -136.03 -18.16
N LEU A 36 -58.36 -135.85 -16.97
CA LEU A 36 -57.76 -134.59 -16.52
C LEU A 36 -56.22 -134.64 -16.47
N ALA A 37 -55.62 -135.83 -16.54
CA ALA A 37 -54.19 -136.03 -16.72
C ALA A 37 -53.76 -135.59 -18.13
N GLY A 38 -53.30 -134.33 -18.27
CA GLY A 38 -52.83 -133.77 -19.54
C GLY A 38 -53.27 -132.34 -19.85
N LYS A 39 -54.04 -131.68 -18.97
CA LYS A 39 -54.41 -130.26 -19.14
C LYS A 39 -53.94 -129.41 -17.95
N SER A 40 -52.75 -128.82 -18.08
CA SER A 40 -52.25 -127.77 -17.17
C SER A 40 -52.73 -126.38 -17.62
N PRO A 41 -53.04 -125.42 -16.72
CA PRO A 41 -53.49 -124.06 -17.08
C PRO A 41 -52.33 -123.19 -17.60
N THR A 42 -52.58 -122.35 -18.61
CA THR A 42 -51.59 -121.42 -19.18
C THR A 42 -51.34 -120.20 -18.28
N SER A 43 -50.10 -119.99 -17.86
CA SER A 43 -49.61 -118.71 -17.30
C SER A 43 -49.43 -117.67 -18.43
N HIS A 44 -49.94 -116.45 -18.27
CA HIS A 44 -49.77 -115.34 -19.23
C HIS A 44 -48.52 -114.50 -18.88
N THR A 45 -47.41 -114.71 -19.59
CA THR A 45 -46.25 -113.80 -19.56
C THR A 45 -46.44 -112.67 -20.59
N HIS A 46 -46.19 -111.42 -20.20
CA HIS A 46 -46.32 -110.24 -21.08
C HIS A 46 -44.98 -109.52 -21.23
N SER A 47 -44.69 -108.99 -22.43
CA SER A 47 -43.43 -108.29 -22.72
C SER A 47 -43.42 -106.84 -22.20
N ASN A 48 -42.26 -106.33 -21.79
CA ASN A 48 -42.09 -104.91 -21.44
C ASN A 48 -42.25 -104.01 -22.69
N MET A 49 -42.91 -102.85 -22.55
CA MET A 49 -42.90 -101.83 -23.59
C MET A 49 -41.47 -101.29 -23.79
N THR A 50 -41.08 -101.06 -25.05
CA THR A 50 -39.85 -100.34 -25.39
C THR A 50 -40.18 -99.05 -26.15
N ALA A 51 -39.42 -97.98 -25.93
CA ALA A 51 -39.60 -96.71 -26.62
C ALA A 51 -39.35 -96.83 -28.14
N ALA A 52 -39.97 -95.93 -28.92
CA ALA A 52 -39.65 -95.76 -30.34
C ALA A 52 -38.32 -95.00 -30.51
N THR A 53 -37.68 -95.18 -31.65
CA THR A 53 -36.61 -94.31 -32.15
C THR A 53 -37.13 -93.50 -33.34
N ALA A 54 -36.29 -92.64 -33.92
CA ALA A 54 -36.65 -91.86 -35.11
C ALA A 54 -37.08 -92.75 -36.30
N SER A 55 -36.55 -93.96 -36.40
CA SER A 55 -36.73 -94.86 -37.54
C SER A 55 -37.39 -96.20 -37.20
N THR A 56 -37.57 -96.53 -35.92
CA THR A 56 -38.16 -97.81 -35.48
C THR A 56 -39.28 -97.58 -34.47
N ALA A 57 -40.42 -98.25 -34.66
CA ALA A 57 -41.51 -98.22 -33.69
C ALA A 57 -41.10 -98.94 -32.39
N GLY A 58 -41.66 -98.49 -31.27
CA GLY A 58 -41.55 -99.18 -30.00
C GLY A 58 -42.31 -100.51 -30.02
N LYS A 59 -42.09 -101.35 -29.01
CA LYS A 59 -42.85 -102.60 -28.83
C LYS A 59 -43.97 -102.42 -27.82
N ALA A 60 -45.11 -103.03 -28.10
CA ALA A 60 -46.30 -102.95 -27.24
C ALA A 60 -46.05 -103.76 -25.96
N GLY A 61 -46.31 -103.15 -24.82
CA GLY A 61 -46.59 -103.87 -23.57
C GLY A 61 -48.10 -103.92 -23.37
N PHE A 62 -48.58 -103.37 -22.26
CA PHE A 62 -50.02 -103.17 -21.99
C PHE A 62 -50.62 -101.89 -22.59
N VAL A 63 -49.82 -101.08 -23.28
CA VAL A 63 -50.23 -99.83 -23.94
C VAL A 63 -49.80 -99.83 -25.41
N PRO A 64 -50.54 -99.12 -26.29
CA PRO A 64 -50.22 -99.07 -27.72
C PRO A 64 -48.77 -98.62 -27.97
N PRO A 65 -48.02 -99.33 -28.84
CA PRO A 65 -46.63 -99.00 -29.10
C PRO A 65 -46.52 -97.62 -29.76
N PRO A 66 -45.56 -96.77 -29.34
CA PRO A 66 -45.27 -95.55 -30.08
C PRO A 66 -44.76 -95.91 -31.49
N ALA A 67 -45.28 -95.26 -32.53
CA ALA A 67 -44.81 -95.46 -33.89
C ALA A 67 -43.37 -94.93 -34.07
N ALA A 68 -42.68 -95.38 -35.13
CA ALA A 68 -41.38 -94.82 -35.52
C ALA A 68 -41.49 -93.29 -35.69
N GLY A 69 -40.53 -92.54 -35.14
CA GLY A 69 -40.55 -91.07 -35.14
C GLY A 69 -41.26 -90.43 -33.94
N ALA A 70 -41.84 -91.23 -33.03
CA ALA A 70 -42.54 -90.73 -31.85
C ALA A 70 -41.68 -90.68 -30.56
N GLN A 71 -40.35 -90.77 -30.67
CA GLN A 71 -39.45 -90.87 -29.51
C GLN A 71 -39.49 -89.68 -28.53
N ALA A 72 -39.96 -88.51 -28.96
CA ALA A 72 -40.09 -87.30 -28.13
C ALA A 72 -41.53 -87.02 -27.67
N LYS A 73 -42.45 -87.97 -27.90
CA LYS A 73 -43.86 -87.84 -27.53
C LYS A 73 -44.13 -88.50 -26.19
N TYR A 74 -45.17 -88.05 -25.49
CA TYR A 74 -45.67 -88.69 -24.27
C TYR A 74 -47.05 -89.31 -24.51
N LEU A 75 -47.35 -90.42 -23.82
CA LEU A 75 -48.65 -91.11 -23.89
C LEU A 75 -49.64 -90.40 -22.98
N ARG A 76 -50.79 -89.99 -23.53
CA ARG A 76 -51.89 -89.44 -22.74
C ARG A 76 -52.79 -90.56 -22.22
N GLY A 77 -53.61 -90.24 -21.20
CA GLY A 77 -54.61 -91.16 -20.65
C GLY A 77 -55.69 -91.60 -21.64
N ASP A 78 -55.82 -90.92 -22.79
CA ASP A 78 -56.71 -91.30 -23.90
C ASP A 78 -56.12 -92.38 -24.84
N GLY A 79 -54.90 -92.87 -24.56
CA GLY A 79 -54.22 -93.90 -25.35
C GLY A 79 -53.48 -93.36 -26.58
N THR A 80 -53.40 -92.03 -26.77
CA THR A 80 -52.69 -91.41 -27.90
C THR A 80 -51.36 -90.77 -27.50
N TRP A 81 -50.37 -90.81 -28.41
CA TRP A 81 -49.04 -90.22 -28.21
C TRP A 81 -48.98 -88.77 -28.73
N GLN A 82 -48.54 -87.81 -27.91
CA GLN A 82 -48.53 -86.37 -28.21
C GLN A 82 -47.16 -85.70 -28.08
N THR A 83 -46.92 -84.67 -28.89
CA THR A 83 -45.72 -83.82 -28.79
C THR A 83 -45.98 -82.71 -27.76
N PRO A 84 -45.04 -82.42 -26.83
CA PRO A 84 -45.14 -81.23 -25.99
C PRO A 84 -45.23 -79.96 -26.85
N ALA A 85 -46.20 -79.09 -26.57
CA ALA A 85 -46.32 -77.82 -27.28
C ALA A 85 -45.14 -76.89 -26.91
N ASN A 86 -44.46 -76.33 -27.91
CA ASN A 86 -43.41 -75.33 -27.69
C ASN A 86 -44.05 -73.99 -27.33
N THR A 87 -43.75 -73.41 -26.17
CA THR A 87 -44.22 -72.07 -25.78
C THR A 87 -43.17 -71.02 -26.16
N THR A 88 -43.27 -70.44 -27.34
CA THR A 88 -42.45 -69.29 -27.73
C THR A 88 -43.15 -68.00 -27.26
N TYR A 89 -42.54 -67.25 -26.34
CA TYR A 89 -43.07 -65.96 -25.87
C TYR A 89 -42.49 -64.80 -26.71
N GLY A 90 -43.34 -63.86 -27.13
CA GLY A 90 -42.89 -62.62 -27.78
C GLY A 90 -42.27 -61.62 -26.79
N ASN A 91 -41.63 -60.56 -27.30
CA ASN A 91 -41.08 -59.47 -26.48
C ASN A 91 -42.19 -58.79 -25.67
N ALA A 92 -41.94 -58.52 -24.39
CA ALA A 92 -42.86 -57.75 -23.56
C ALA A 92 -42.91 -56.28 -24.03
N THR A 93 -44.12 -55.73 -24.13
CA THR A 93 -44.39 -54.32 -24.45
C THR A 93 -45.17 -53.66 -23.31
N GLN A 94 -45.35 -52.33 -23.34
CA GLN A 94 -46.13 -51.63 -22.31
C GLN A 94 -47.62 -52.04 -22.29
N SER A 95 -48.11 -52.73 -23.33
CA SER A 95 -49.51 -53.14 -23.48
C SER A 95 -49.71 -54.65 -23.61
N ALA A 96 -48.65 -55.45 -23.70
CA ALA A 96 -48.73 -56.92 -23.82
C ALA A 96 -47.63 -57.62 -23.03
N ALA A 97 -48.01 -58.67 -22.28
CA ALA A 97 -47.08 -59.49 -21.51
C ALA A 97 -46.24 -60.40 -22.42
N GLY A 98 -44.96 -60.55 -22.08
CA GLY A 98 -44.02 -61.50 -22.69
C GLY A 98 -43.37 -62.36 -21.60
N LEU A 99 -42.03 -62.41 -21.56
CA LEU A 99 -41.28 -63.00 -20.43
C LEU A 99 -41.37 -62.20 -19.12
N MET A 100 -41.91 -60.97 -19.17
CA MET A 100 -42.27 -60.14 -18.02
C MET A 100 -43.67 -59.55 -18.23
N SER A 101 -44.35 -59.14 -17.15
CA SER A 101 -45.69 -58.56 -17.26
C SER A 101 -45.63 -57.18 -17.94
N ALA A 102 -46.73 -56.77 -18.59
CA ALA A 102 -46.85 -55.42 -19.14
C ALA A 102 -46.70 -54.33 -18.05
N ALA A 103 -47.13 -54.63 -16.81
CA ALA A 103 -46.97 -53.74 -15.66
C ALA A 103 -45.51 -53.59 -15.23
N ASP A 104 -44.74 -54.68 -15.21
CA ASP A 104 -43.31 -54.63 -14.91
C ASP A 104 -42.55 -53.93 -16.04
N LYS A 105 -42.93 -54.17 -17.31
CA LYS A 105 -42.31 -53.49 -18.45
C LYS A 105 -42.58 -51.98 -18.41
N LYS A 106 -43.80 -51.59 -18.02
CA LYS A 106 -44.17 -50.18 -17.81
C LYS A 106 -43.40 -49.55 -16.64
N SER A 107 -43.20 -50.30 -15.56
CA SER A 107 -42.40 -49.85 -14.41
C SER A 107 -40.92 -49.72 -14.75
N LEU A 108 -40.38 -50.65 -15.56
CA LEU A 108 -39.02 -50.61 -16.08
C LEU A 108 -38.80 -49.42 -17.03
N ASP A 109 -39.75 -49.17 -17.94
CA ASP A 109 -39.70 -48.01 -18.84
C ASP A 109 -39.85 -46.69 -18.08
N ALA A 110 -40.69 -46.65 -17.03
CA ALA A 110 -40.80 -45.49 -16.15
C ALA A 110 -39.48 -45.23 -15.39
N LEU A 111 -38.78 -46.27 -14.95
CA LEU A 111 -37.48 -46.14 -14.29
C LEU A 111 -36.42 -45.58 -15.25
N ALA A 112 -36.46 -45.95 -16.53
CA ALA A 112 -35.59 -45.39 -17.57
C ALA A 112 -35.82 -43.88 -17.81
N THR A 113 -36.94 -43.32 -17.36
CA THR A 113 -37.27 -41.89 -17.45
C THR A 113 -37.08 -41.10 -16.14
N ASN A 114 -36.52 -41.73 -15.10
CA ASN A 114 -36.41 -41.12 -13.77
C ASN A 114 -35.27 -40.06 -13.71
N VAL A 115 -35.54 -38.87 -14.25
CA VAL A 115 -34.63 -37.72 -14.22
C VAL A 115 -34.75 -37.02 -12.86
N LEU A 116 -33.67 -37.04 -12.08
CA LEU A 116 -33.54 -36.40 -10.78
C LEU A 116 -33.58 -34.87 -10.91
N THR A 117 -34.18 -34.18 -9.94
CA THR A 117 -34.41 -32.73 -10.00
C THR A 117 -33.41 -31.96 -9.15
N ILE A 118 -32.71 -31.01 -9.77
CA ILE A 118 -31.85 -30.02 -9.11
C ILE A 118 -32.71 -28.85 -8.66
N ARG A 119 -32.82 -28.64 -7.35
CA ARG A 119 -33.75 -27.66 -6.76
C ARG A 119 -33.31 -26.21 -6.92
N SER A 120 -31.99 -25.96 -6.88
CA SER A 120 -31.44 -24.61 -6.83
C SER A 120 -30.26 -24.46 -7.80
N VAL A 121 -30.24 -23.34 -8.52
CA VAL A 121 -29.07 -22.94 -9.30
C VAL A 121 -27.95 -22.52 -8.35
N PRO A 122 -26.68 -22.92 -8.58
CA PRO A 122 -25.60 -22.48 -7.73
C PRO A 122 -25.45 -20.96 -7.66
N SER A 123 -24.85 -20.48 -6.57
CA SER A 123 -24.56 -19.05 -6.38
C SER A 123 -23.21 -18.87 -5.68
N GLN A 124 -22.58 -17.71 -5.87
CA GLN A 124 -21.34 -17.39 -5.18
C GLN A 124 -21.57 -17.40 -3.66
N SER A 125 -20.73 -18.13 -2.94
CA SER A 125 -20.66 -18.14 -1.49
C SER A 125 -19.49 -17.29 -1.01
N GLY A 126 -19.74 -16.39 -0.06
CA GLY A 126 -18.75 -15.46 0.48
C GLY A 126 -18.39 -14.30 -0.46
N SER A 127 -17.52 -13.41 0.01
CA SER A 127 -17.04 -12.24 -0.73
C SER A 127 -15.59 -12.43 -1.18
N LEU A 128 -15.32 -12.15 -2.46
CA LEU A 128 -13.96 -12.08 -2.99
C LEU A 128 -13.54 -10.61 -3.07
N THR A 129 -12.31 -10.31 -2.65
CA THR A 129 -11.70 -8.97 -2.78
C THR A 129 -10.37 -9.10 -3.47
N TYR A 130 -10.08 -8.20 -4.41
CA TYR A 130 -8.85 -8.21 -5.19
C TYR A 130 -7.60 -8.30 -4.29
N ASN A 131 -6.71 -9.24 -4.60
CA ASN A 131 -5.44 -9.44 -3.89
C ASN A 131 -4.24 -9.70 -4.83
N GLY A 132 -4.41 -9.41 -6.13
CA GLY A 132 -3.38 -9.61 -7.16
C GLY A 132 -3.14 -11.06 -7.59
N LYS A 133 -3.91 -12.03 -7.09
CA LYS A 133 -3.82 -13.45 -7.47
C LYS A 133 -5.12 -13.92 -8.12
N ALA A 134 -5.04 -15.05 -8.83
CA ALA A 134 -6.22 -15.72 -9.37
C ALA A 134 -7.13 -16.18 -8.22
N GLN A 135 -8.41 -15.89 -8.31
CA GLN A 135 -9.42 -16.24 -7.33
C GLN A 135 -10.59 -16.94 -8.02
N SER A 136 -11.16 -17.91 -7.31
CA SER A 136 -12.36 -18.62 -7.72
C SER A 136 -13.37 -18.57 -6.58
N PRO A 137 -14.66 -18.31 -6.88
CA PRO A 137 -15.69 -18.35 -5.86
C PRO A 137 -15.92 -19.79 -5.41
N SER A 138 -16.27 -19.98 -4.14
CA SER A 138 -16.94 -21.20 -3.71
C SER A 138 -18.41 -21.12 -4.13
N TRP A 139 -19.00 -22.24 -4.55
CA TRP A 139 -20.36 -22.28 -5.08
C TRP A 139 -21.31 -22.95 -4.09
N ALA A 140 -22.25 -22.18 -3.55
CA ALA A 140 -23.35 -22.75 -2.77
C ALA A 140 -24.25 -23.59 -3.69
N ASN A 141 -24.71 -24.74 -3.21
CA ASN A 141 -25.57 -25.69 -3.94
C ASN A 141 -24.93 -26.34 -5.18
N TYR A 142 -23.62 -26.23 -5.37
CA TYR A 142 -22.93 -26.97 -6.43
C TYR A 142 -22.67 -28.41 -5.98
N ASN A 143 -23.16 -29.38 -6.76
CA ASN A 143 -22.95 -30.81 -6.55
C ASN A 143 -22.32 -31.40 -7.82
N THR A 144 -21.07 -31.84 -7.71
CA THR A 144 -20.27 -32.39 -8.82
C THR A 144 -20.86 -33.67 -9.43
N LEU A 145 -21.71 -34.40 -8.70
CA LEU A 145 -22.39 -35.59 -9.21
C LEU A 145 -23.65 -35.27 -10.03
N ALA A 146 -24.22 -34.07 -9.87
CA ALA A 146 -25.47 -33.68 -10.52
C ALA A 146 -25.28 -32.71 -11.69
N MET A 147 -24.18 -31.95 -11.70
CA MET A 147 -23.92 -30.92 -12.69
C MET A 147 -22.42 -30.69 -12.91
N LYS A 148 -22.06 -30.24 -14.12
CA LYS A 148 -20.71 -29.75 -14.45
C LYS A 148 -20.68 -28.23 -14.47
N ILE A 149 -19.54 -27.65 -14.08
CA ILE A 149 -19.27 -26.22 -14.18
C ILE A 149 -18.45 -25.90 -15.44
N GLY A 150 -18.74 -24.76 -16.06
CA GLY A 150 -18.01 -24.18 -17.19
C GLY A 150 -18.02 -22.66 -17.15
N GLY A 151 -17.69 -22.02 -18.27
CA GLY A 151 -17.55 -20.55 -18.33
C GLY A 151 -16.31 -20.05 -17.59
N THR A 152 -16.35 -18.81 -17.11
CA THR A 152 -15.24 -18.22 -16.34
C THR A 152 -15.38 -18.62 -14.87
N THR A 153 -14.49 -19.49 -14.40
CA THR A 153 -14.48 -20.00 -13.02
C THR A 153 -13.32 -19.47 -12.17
N SER A 154 -12.46 -18.65 -12.77
CA SER A 154 -11.33 -17.98 -12.11
C SER A 154 -11.10 -16.60 -12.72
N GLY A 155 -10.64 -15.65 -11.91
CA GLY A 155 -10.39 -14.26 -12.30
C GLY A 155 -9.33 -13.63 -11.41
N THR A 156 -8.56 -12.69 -11.94
CA THR A 156 -7.43 -12.04 -11.23
C THR A 156 -7.69 -10.57 -10.91
N THR A 157 -8.67 -9.93 -11.56
CA THR A 157 -8.99 -8.50 -11.41
C THR A 157 -10.30 -8.30 -10.66
N ALA A 158 -10.53 -7.12 -10.10
CA ALA A 158 -11.89 -6.79 -9.64
C ALA A 158 -12.83 -6.67 -10.85
N GLY A 159 -14.09 -7.08 -10.67
CA GLY A 159 -15.07 -7.08 -11.75
C GLY A 159 -16.16 -8.13 -11.59
N SER A 160 -17.05 -8.17 -12.58
CA SER A 160 -18.11 -9.19 -12.69
C SER A 160 -17.74 -10.21 -13.74
N TYR A 161 -17.98 -11.47 -13.42
CA TYR A 161 -17.69 -12.65 -14.22
C TYR A 161 -18.94 -13.53 -14.33
N SER A 162 -18.87 -14.57 -15.16
CA SER A 162 -19.99 -15.50 -15.34
C SER A 162 -19.50 -16.94 -15.47
N ALA A 163 -20.03 -17.80 -14.61
CA ALA A 163 -19.87 -19.25 -14.70
C ALA A 163 -21.17 -19.88 -15.20
N THR A 164 -21.07 -21.04 -15.83
CA THR A 164 -22.23 -21.79 -16.32
C THR A 164 -22.33 -23.13 -15.62
N PHE A 165 -23.53 -23.52 -15.21
CA PHE A 165 -23.80 -24.83 -14.63
C PHE A 165 -24.71 -25.62 -15.58
N THR A 166 -24.31 -26.84 -15.91
CA THR A 166 -25.06 -27.71 -16.82
C THR A 166 -25.39 -29.01 -16.09
N PRO A 167 -26.68 -29.40 -15.97
CA PRO A 167 -27.05 -30.71 -15.45
C PRO A 167 -26.34 -31.84 -16.20
N LEU A 168 -25.93 -32.88 -15.48
CA LEU A 168 -25.45 -34.12 -16.09
C LEU A 168 -26.64 -35.00 -16.51
N ASP A 169 -26.36 -36.03 -17.31
CA ASP A 169 -27.38 -36.99 -17.74
C ASP A 169 -28.10 -37.61 -16.53
N GLY A 170 -29.41 -37.75 -16.63
CA GLY A 170 -30.26 -38.17 -15.51
C GLY A 170 -30.61 -37.05 -14.53
N TYR A 171 -30.19 -35.80 -14.76
CA TYR A 171 -30.60 -34.64 -13.97
C TYR A 171 -31.27 -33.55 -14.83
N LYS A 172 -32.22 -32.82 -14.23
CA LYS A 172 -32.85 -31.61 -14.79
C LYS A 172 -33.02 -30.54 -13.73
N TRP A 173 -33.17 -29.30 -14.14
CA TRP A 173 -33.56 -28.22 -13.24
C TRP A 173 -35.01 -28.37 -12.75
N SER A 174 -35.37 -27.67 -11.69
CA SER A 174 -36.74 -27.61 -11.16
C SER A 174 -37.79 -27.11 -12.15
N ASP A 175 -37.38 -26.39 -13.20
CA ASP A 175 -38.23 -25.97 -14.32
C ASP A 175 -38.36 -27.03 -15.44
N GLY A 176 -37.76 -28.21 -15.26
CA GLY A 176 -37.81 -29.32 -16.21
C GLY A 176 -36.74 -29.27 -17.31
N THR A 177 -35.96 -28.19 -17.42
CA THR A 177 -34.96 -28.02 -18.48
C THR A 177 -33.62 -28.69 -18.13
N THR A 178 -32.83 -29.00 -19.17
CA THR A 178 -31.43 -29.46 -19.05
C THR A 178 -30.42 -28.44 -19.57
N ALA A 179 -30.90 -27.26 -19.98
CA ALA A 179 -30.07 -26.19 -20.52
C ALA A 179 -29.08 -25.64 -19.46
N ALA A 180 -27.93 -25.15 -19.90
CA ALA A 180 -26.97 -24.52 -19.01
C ALA A 180 -27.54 -23.22 -18.40
N LYS A 181 -27.32 -23.01 -17.10
CA LYS A 181 -27.71 -21.77 -16.41
C LYS A 181 -26.48 -20.95 -16.07
N THR A 182 -26.52 -19.66 -16.39
CA THR A 182 -25.43 -18.71 -16.14
C THR A 182 -25.60 -18.06 -14.76
N VAL A 183 -24.52 -18.04 -13.99
CA VAL A 183 -24.45 -17.45 -12.67
C VAL A 183 -23.37 -16.38 -12.68
N LYS A 184 -23.75 -15.16 -12.31
CA LYS A 184 -22.81 -14.05 -12.13
C LYS A 184 -22.08 -14.20 -10.79
N TRP A 185 -20.78 -13.95 -10.81
CA TRP A 185 -19.95 -13.86 -9.63
C TRP A 185 -19.01 -12.66 -9.75
N SER A 186 -18.45 -12.18 -8.64
CA SER A 186 -17.63 -10.97 -8.67
C SER A 186 -16.48 -11.00 -7.68
N ILE A 187 -15.45 -10.22 -8.03
CA ILE A 187 -14.34 -9.85 -7.17
C ILE A 187 -14.48 -8.35 -6.90
N ALA A 188 -14.66 -7.97 -5.64
CA ALA A 188 -14.73 -6.57 -5.23
C ALA A 188 -13.35 -5.89 -5.31
N LYS A 189 -13.35 -4.56 -5.50
CA LYS A 189 -12.12 -3.77 -5.45
C LYS A 189 -11.53 -3.77 -4.04
N ALA A 190 -10.20 -3.80 -3.96
CA ALA A 190 -9.48 -3.60 -2.71
C ALA A 190 -9.52 -2.13 -2.27
N ALA A 191 -9.28 -1.87 -0.99
CA ALA A 191 -9.09 -0.51 -0.50
C ALA A 191 -7.79 0.09 -1.08
N GLY A 192 -7.88 1.29 -1.65
CA GLY A 192 -6.68 2.05 -2.03
C GLY A 192 -5.98 2.63 -0.80
N THR A 193 -4.71 3.01 -0.97
CA THR A 193 -3.95 3.75 0.04
C THR A 193 -3.22 4.93 -0.60
N LEU A 194 -2.94 5.95 0.21
CA LEU A 194 -2.20 7.15 -0.18
C LEU A 194 -1.22 7.51 0.95
N SER A 195 0.08 7.50 0.65
CA SER A 195 1.11 8.06 1.52
C SER A 195 1.96 9.08 0.77
N LEU A 196 2.47 10.05 1.52
CA LEU A 196 3.30 11.16 1.02
C LEU A 196 4.69 11.02 1.62
N SER A 197 5.73 11.34 0.84
CA SER A 197 7.12 11.31 1.33
C SER A 197 7.45 12.38 2.38
N ALA A 198 6.61 13.41 2.50
CA ALA A 198 6.74 14.48 3.48
C ALA A 198 5.36 15.05 3.86
N SER A 199 5.23 15.52 5.10
CA SER A 199 4.06 16.26 5.60
C SER A 199 4.19 17.78 5.46
N SER A 200 5.39 18.27 5.12
CA SER A 200 5.67 19.69 4.90
C SER A 200 6.80 19.92 3.91
N LEU A 201 6.79 21.08 3.24
CA LEU A 201 7.85 21.54 2.34
C LEU A 201 8.16 23.02 2.59
N ALA A 202 9.41 23.32 2.91
CA ALA A 202 9.89 24.70 3.02
C ALA A 202 10.61 25.10 1.73
N LEU A 203 10.09 26.13 1.06
CA LEU A 203 10.68 26.75 -0.11
C LEU A 203 11.28 28.10 0.27
N THR A 204 12.48 28.36 -0.21
CA THR A 204 13.24 29.55 0.14
C THR A 204 13.81 30.22 -1.10
N TYR A 205 14.43 31.38 -0.96
CA TYR A 205 15.05 32.06 -2.09
C TYR A 205 16.08 31.18 -2.84
N SER A 206 16.84 30.33 -2.13
CA SER A 206 17.84 29.44 -2.72
C SER A 206 17.24 28.11 -3.22
N LYS A 207 15.96 27.86 -2.92
CA LYS A 207 15.23 26.65 -3.30
C LYS A 207 13.76 26.98 -3.54
N THR A 208 13.47 27.53 -4.72
CA THR A 208 12.13 27.99 -5.11
C THR A 208 11.20 26.87 -5.58
N SER A 209 11.69 25.63 -5.65
CA SER A 209 10.91 24.45 -6.00
C SER A 209 11.31 23.24 -5.16
N GLY A 210 10.36 22.34 -4.94
CA GLY A 210 10.58 21.09 -4.21
C GLY A 210 9.55 20.04 -4.61
N THR A 211 9.85 18.79 -4.28
CA THR A 211 9.02 17.65 -4.68
C THR A 211 8.52 16.85 -3.48
N VAL A 212 7.33 16.29 -3.62
CA VAL A 212 6.76 15.28 -2.72
C VAL A 212 6.33 14.10 -3.58
N THR A 213 6.72 12.89 -3.20
CA THR A 213 6.31 11.68 -3.93
C THR A 213 5.12 11.02 -3.26
N VAL A 214 4.24 10.48 -4.10
CA VAL A 214 3.04 9.74 -3.70
C VAL A 214 3.31 8.25 -3.80
N THR A 215 3.02 7.50 -2.75
CA THR A 215 2.98 6.04 -2.79
C THR A 215 1.54 5.58 -2.66
N ARG A 216 1.14 4.70 -3.59
CA ARG A 216 -0.20 4.13 -3.72
C ARG A 216 -0.13 2.78 -4.44
N PRO A 217 -1.09 1.87 -4.22
CA PRO A 217 -1.26 0.70 -5.07
C PRO A 217 -1.93 1.08 -6.41
N GLY A 218 -1.88 0.14 -7.36
CA GLY A 218 -2.61 0.24 -8.62
C GLY A 218 -2.12 1.33 -9.58
N SER A 219 -3.00 1.81 -10.44
CA SER A 219 -2.76 2.80 -11.48
C SER A 219 -3.57 4.10 -11.35
N GLY A 220 -4.47 4.21 -10.36
CA GLY A 220 -5.31 5.38 -10.11
C GLY A 220 -4.61 6.75 -10.20
N THR A 221 -5.09 7.66 -11.04
CA THR A 221 -4.45 8.96 -11.31
C THR A 221 -4.21 9.78 -10.04
N VAL A 222 -3.00 10.32 -9.89
CA VAL A 222 -2.65 11.27 -8.81
C VAL A 222 -3.00 12.68 -9.26
N THR A 223 -3.67 13.44 -8.39
CA THR A 223 -3.91 14.87 -8.60
C THR A 223 -3.51 15.64 -7.35
N ALA A 224 -3.11 16.90 -7.53
CA ALA A 224 -2.78 17.80 -6.43
C ALA A 224 -3.30 19.20 -6.73
N SER A 225 -3.71 19.92 -5.70
CA SER A 225 -4.18 21.31 -5.78
C SER A 225 -3.64 22.12 -4.62
N SER A 226 -3.36 23.39 -4.85
CA SER A 226 -2.96 24.36 -3.82
C SER A 226 -4.18 25.16 -3.40
N ASP A 227 -4.37 25.36 -2.10
CA ASP A 227 -5.39 26.27 -1.56
C ASP A 227 -5.09 27.74 -1.88
N ASN A 228 -3.81 28.10 -2.09
CA ASN A 228 -3.37 29.45 -2.40
C ASN A 228 -2.28 29.45 -3.48
N THR A 229 -2.73 29.55 -4.73
CA THR A 229 -1.85 29.56 -5.92
C THR A 229 -1.02 30.84 -6.06
N ASN A 230 -1.38 31.92 -5.36
CA ASN A 230 -0.56 33.13 -5.31
C ASN A 230 0.71 32.93 -4.47
N ILE A 231 0.72 31.95 -3.55
CA ILE A 231 1.86 31.61 -2.70
C ILE A 231 2.65 30.44 -3.28
N ALA A 232 1.96 29.36 -3.66
CA ALA A 232 2.60 28.18 -4.22
C ALA A 232 1.72 27.49 -5.27
N THR A 233 2.31 27.14 -6.41
CA THR A 233 1.66 26.36 -7.47
C THR A 233 2.15 24.93 -7.49
N VAL A 234 1.33 24.02 -8.01
CA VAL A 234 1.64 22.59 -8.04
C VAL A 234 1.48 22.01 -9.45
N SER A 235 2.36 21.09 -9.82
CA SER A 235 2.21 20.22 -10.99
C SER A 235 2.44 18.76 -10.59
N VAL A 236 1.81 17.84 -11.33
CA VAL A 236 1.92 16.39 -11.07
C VAL A 236 2.42 15.69 -12.32
N SER A 237 3.46 14.87 -12.16
CA SER A 237 3.96 13.98 -13.19
C SER A 237 4.09 12.57 -12.62
N GLY A 238 3.23 11.66 -13.08
CA GLY A 238 3.12 10.31 -12.51
C GLY A 238 2.73 10.36 -11.03
N THR A 239 3.67 9.97 -10.15
CA THR A 239 3.51 10.02 -8.69
C THR A 239 4.31 11.15 -8.03
N THR A 240 5.00 11.98 -8.82
CA THR A 240 5.79 13.09 -8.30
C THR A 240 4.99 14.38 -8.37
N ILE A 241 4.81 15.01 -7.22
CA ILE A 241 4.22 16.34 -7.08
C ILE A 241 5.38 17.33 -7.00
N THR A 242 5.38 18.33 -7.89
CA THR A 242 6.33 19.43 -7.87
C THR A 242 5.62 20.69 -7.41
N VAL A 243 6.11 21.31 -6.35
CA VAL A 243 5.59 22.56 -5.80
C VAL A 243 6.58 23.68 -6.11
N THR A 244 6.09 24.80 -6.62
CA THR A 244 6.88 25.98 -6.98
C THR A 244 6.39 27.20 -6.21
N ALA A 245 7.32 27.91 -5.58
CA ALA A 245 7.08 29.14 -4.84
C ALA A 245 6.71 30.30 -5.78
N LYS A 246 5.80 31.16 -5.33
CA LYS A 246 5.37 32.38 -6.01
C LYS A 246 5.58 33.63 -5.15
N ALA A 247 5.15 33.58 -3.90
CA ALA A 247 5.20 34.70 -2.96
C ALA A 247 5.37 34.22 -1.51
N ASN A 248 5.77 35.13 -0.62
CA ASN A 248 5.89 34.84 0.80
C ASN A 248 4.56 34.43 1.43
N GLY A 249 4.59 33.43 2.30
CA GLY A 249 3.43 32.97 3.06
C GLY A 249 3.36 31.45 3.16
N SER A 250 2.16 30.94 3.41
CA SER A 250 1.88 29.51 3.52
C SER A 250 0.77 29.07 2.58
N ALA A 251 0.86 27.83 2.11
CA ALA A 251 -0.17 27.15 1.34
C ALA A 251 -0.31 25.70 1.82
N THR A 252 -1.46 25.10 1.59
CA THR A 252 -1.74 23.69 1.85
C THR A 252 -1.98 23.01 0.51
N ILE A 253 -1.22 21.95 0.23
CA ILE A 253 -1.44 21.13 -0.96
C ILE A 253 -2.34 19.95 -0.60
N THR A 254 -3.47 19.82 -1.30
CA THR A 254 -4.38 18.67 -1.20
C THR A 254 -4.09 17.69 -2.32
N VAL A 255 -3.88 16.43 -1.96
CA VAL A 255 -3.50 15.33 -2.85
C VAL A 255 -4.59 14.27 -2.87
N ASN A 256 -4.98 13.86 -4.06
CA ASN A 256 -5.98 12.81 -4.28
C ASN A 256 -5.41 11.70 -5.17
N VAL A 257 -5.96 10.50 -5.00
CA VAL A 257 -5.72 9.34 -5.86
C VAL A 257 -7.08 8.83 -6.34
N ALA A 258 -7.29 8.78 -7.65
CA ALA A 258 -8.52 8.24 -8.21
C ALA A 258 -8.63 6.72 -7.99
N ALA A 259 -9.85 6.19 -8.00
CA ALA A 259 -10.07 4.76 -8.10
C ALA A 259 -9.57 4.25 -9.46
N ASP A 260 -9.21 2.96 -9.53
CA ASP A 260 -8.90 2.29 -10.79
C ASP A 260 -9.71 1.00 -10.94
N GLY A 261 -9.31 0.12 -11.86
CA GLY A 261 -9.98 -1.16 -12.09
C GLY A 261 -10.01 -2.08 -10.86
N ASN A 262 -9.00 -2.03 -9.99
CA ASN A 262 -8.78 -2.98 -8.90
C ASN A 262 -8.85 -2.36 -7.50
N TYR A 263 -8.65 -1.05 -7.36
CA TYR A 263 -8.61 -0.33 -6.09
C TYR A 263 -9.65 0.79 -6.03
N ASN A 264 -10.27 0.95 -4.87
CA ASN A 264 -11.10 2.11 -4.53
C ASN A 264 -10.23 3.35 -4.25
N ALA A 265 -10.77 4.55 -4.46
CA ALA A 265 -10.08 5.79 -4.13
C ALA A 265 -9.85 5.88 -2.60
N PRO A 266 -8.61 6.14 -2.12
CA PRO A 266 -8.37 6.44 -0.72
C PRO A 266 -8.87 7.84 -0.35
N ALA A 267 -8.96 8.13 0.95
CA ALA A 267 -9.14 9.49 1.43
C ALA A 267 -7.98 10.40 1.01
N SER A 268 -8.29 11.66 0.70
CA SER A 268 -7.32 12.70 0.37
C SER A 268 -6.33 12.93 1.51
N LYS A 269 -5.13 13.40 1.16
CA LYS A 269 -4.12 13.85 2.14
C LYS A 269 -3.67 15.25 1.84
N THR A 270 -3.13 15.90 2.86
CA THR A 270 -2.56 17.24 2.73
C THR A 270 -1.12 17.28 3.21
N PHE A 271 -0.37 18.27 2.72
CA PHE A 271 0.92 18.66 3.29
C PHE A 271 1.07 20.18 3.25
N ALA A 272 1.77 20.73 4.25
CA ALA A 272 1.95 22.16 4.40
C ALA A 272 3.13 22.67 3.54
N VAL A 273 3.01 23.87 3.00
CA VAL A 273 4.07 24.56 2.27
C VAL A 273 4.31 25.90 2.92
N SER A 274 5.56 26.20 3.28
CA SER A 274 6.00 27.52 3.69
C SER A 274 6.95 28.11 2.65
N VAL A 275 6.75 29.38 2.30
CA VAL A 275 7.52 30.08 1.29
C VAL A 275 8.16 31.32 1.91
N THR A 276 9.49 31.40 1.85
CA THR A 276 10.30 32.53 2.32
C THR A 276 11.27 33.00 1.23
N LEU A 277 10.81 33.93 0.40
CA LEU A 277 11.54 34.69 -0.60
C LEU A 277 12.03 36.03 -0.04
N VAL A 278 12.89 36.70 -0.82
CA VAL A 278 13.50 37.99 -0.47
C VAL A 278 12.54 39.14 -0.80
N SER A 279 12.26 40.01 0.16
CA SER A 279 11.58 41.29 -0.08
C SER A 279 12.59 42.36 -0.53
N LYS A 280 12.17 43.23 -1.45
CA LYS A 280 12.95 44.42 -1.85
C LYS A 280 13.03 45.47 -0.73
N THR A 281 12.10 45.45 0.21
CA THR A 281 12.17 46.28 1.42
C THR A 281 13.03 45.54 2.45
N LEU A 282 14.23 46.05 2.75
CA LEU A 282 15.17 45.42 3.68
C LEU A 282 14.51 45.06 5.03
N ASN A 283 13.72 45.98 5.59
CA ASN A 283 13.11 45.82 6.90
C ASN A 283 12.13 44.64 7.00
N ASP A 284 11.50 44.25 5.87
CA ASP A 284 10.53 43.16 5.80
C ASP A 284 11.18 41.77 5.78
N ASN A 285 12.51 41.71 5.66
CA ASN A 285 13.26 40.45 5.63
C ASN A 285 13.70 40.03 7.03
N SER A 286 13.66 38.73 7.30
CA SER A 286 14.33 38.16 8.48
C SER A 286 15.85 38.28 8.36
N TRP A 287 16.56 38.30 9.48
CA TRP A 287 18.03 38.27 9.48
C TRP A 287 18.60 37.02 8.80
N ALA A 288 17.92 35.88 8.89
CA ALA A 288 18.28 34.65 8.18
C ALA A 288 18.16 34.80 6.65
N THR A 289 17.11 35.46 6.15
CA THR A 289 16.95 35.78 4.73
C THR A 289 18.03 36.75 4.26
N ILE A 290 18.34 37.78 5.06
CA ILE A 290 19.42 38.71 4.75
C ILE A 290 20.77 37.99 4.68
N LYS A 291 21.03 37.07 5.62
CA LYS A 291 22.22 36.22 5.62
C LYS A 291 22.32 35.40 4.34
N SER A 292 21.26 34.72 3.93
CA SER A 292 21.28 33.87 2.74
C SER A 292 21.56 34.67 1.46
N VAL A 293 20.99 35.88 1.35
CA VAL A 293 21.29 36.80 0.25
C VAL A 293 22.73 37.32 0.32
N SER A 294 23.22 37.64 1.51
CA SER A 294 24.62 38.03 1.74
C SER A 294 25.58 36.91 1.33
N ASP A 295 25.34 35.67 1.74
CA ASP A 295 26.18 34.50 1.47
C ASP A 295 26.35 34.25 -0.03
N ALA A 296 25.29 34.49 -0.82
CA ALA A 296 25.33 34.38 -2.27
C ALA A 296 25.85 35.64 -2.99
N GLY A 297 26.27 36.67 -2.25
CA GLY A 297 26.77 37.92 -2.83
C GLY A 297 25.69 38.72 -3.58
N GLN A 298 24.42 38.53 -3.27
CA GLN A 298 23.29 39.09 -4.00
C GLN A 298 22.69 40.35 -3.36
N GLY A 299 23.28 40.87 -2.27
CA GLY A 299 22.70 41.99 -1.50
C GLY A 299 22.33 43.21 -2.35
N ALA A 300 23.25 43.65 -3.23
CA ALA A 300 23.04 44.79 -4.11
C ALA A 300 21.94 44.59 -5.17
N ASN A 301 21.53 43.35 -5.43
CA ASN A 301 20.41 43.06 -6.36
C ASN A 301 19.05 43.24 -5.70
N TYR A 302 18.98 43.32 -4.36
CA TYR A 302 17.72 43.43 -3.62
C TYR A 302 17.59 44.74 -2.86
N TRP A 303 18.69 45.28 -2.35
CA TRP A 303 18.70 46.46 -1.47
C TRP A 303 19.73 47.48 -1.93
N ALA A 304 19.56 48.72 -1.46
CA ALA A 304 20.45 49.84 -1.74
C ALA A 304 21.27 50.24 -0.52
N VAL A 305 22.39 50.94 -0.76
CA VAL A 305 23.14 51.62 0.28
C VAL A 305 22.24 52.66 0.96
N GLY A 306 22.22 52.68 2.29
CA GLY A 306 21.37 53.53 3.10
C GLY A 306 20.04 52.91 3.53
N ASP A 307 19.61 51.80 2.91
CA ASP A 307 18.40 51.07 3.33
C ASP A 307 18.50 50.66 4.80
N THR A 308 17.39 50.79 5.52
CA THR A 308 17.34 50.60 6.97
C THR A 308 16.60 49.33 7.38
N LYS A 309 17.07 48.70 8.46
CA LYS A 309 16.33 47.66 9.20
C LYS A 309 16.32 48.02 10.68
N ARG A 310 15.14 47.93 11.30
CA ARG A 310 15.00 48.19 12.73
C ARG A 310 15.54 47.02 13.54
N ILE A 311 16.27 47.35 14.60
CA ILE A 311 16.62 46.43 15.69
C ILE A 311 16.19 47.07 17.02
N THR A 312 16.11 46.23 18.04
CA THR A 312 15.84 46.66 19.41
C THR A 312 17.05 46.31 20.25
N LEU A 313 17.69 47.32 20.84
CA LEU A 313 18.76 47.12 21.81
C LEU A 313 18.16 46.94 23.20
N ASN A 314 18.63 45.93 23.92
CA ASN A 314 18.13 45.64 25.27
C ASN A 314 19.24 45.12 26.18
N GLY A 315 19.30 45.62 27.40
CA GLY A 315 20.32 45.27 28.38
C GLY A 315 21.40 46.34 28.55
N LYS A 316 22.37 46.03 29.40
CA LYS A 316 23.43 46.95 29.78
C LYS A 316 24.56 46.95 28.75
N VAL A 317 25.08 48.13 28.42
CA VAL A 317 26.26 48.35 27.58
C VAL A 317 27.16 49.32 28.32
N GLY A 318 28.28 48.82 28.82
CA GLY A 318 29.08 49.57 29.78
C GLY A 318 28.28 49.88 31.05
N ALA A 319 28.06 51.16 31.33
CA ALA A 319 27.24 51.64 32.45
C ALA A 319 25.81 52.04 32.02
N TYR A 320 25.57 52.19 30.72
CA TYR A 320 24.26 52.58 30.20
C TYR A 320 23.36 51.35 30.05
N THR A 321 22.05 51.48 30.31
CA THR A 321 21.09 50.39 30.10
C THR A 321 20.12 50.77 29.00
N PHE A 322 20.11 50.00 27.92
CA PHE A 322 19.06 50.07 26.91
C PHE A 322 17.85 49.26 27.38
N SER A 323 16.65 49.85 27.30
CA SER A 323 15.40 49.17 27.64
C SER A 323 14.48 49.22 26.44
N ASN A 324 14.44 48.14 25.67
CA ASN A 324 13.68 48.04 24.42
C ASN A 324 13.90 49.23 23.47
N PHE A 325 15.15 49.67 23.33
CA PHE A 325 15.49 50.85 22.56
C PHE A 325 15.50 50.55 21.06
N ASN A 326 14.55 51.12 20.33
CA ASN A 326 14.44 50.95 18.89
C ASN A 326 15.41 51.85 18.14
N ILE A 327 16.22 51.24 17.28
CA ILE A 327 17.23 51.91 16.47
C ILE A 327 17.30 51.24 15.10
N ASP A 328 17.49 52.03 14.05
CA ASP A 328 17.69 51.48 12.72
C ASP A 328 19.18 51.25 12.47
N VAL A 329 19.50 50.07 11.96
CA VAL A 329 20.76 49.85 11.24
C VAL A 329 20.57 50.23 9.79
N PHE A 330 21.63 50.65 9.11
CA PHE A 330 21.59 50.98 7.69
C PHE A 330 22.78 50.42 6.93
N ILE A 331 22.57 50.13 5.63
CA ILE A 331 23.63 49.58 4.77
C ILE A 331 24.67 50.65 4.45
N LEU A 332 25.93 50.38 4.75
CA LEU A 332 27.09 51.20 4.35
C LEU A 332 27.60 50.89 2.96
N GLY A 333 27.50 49.62 2.55
CA GLY A 333 28.06 49.10 1.31
C GLY A 333 27.92 47.59 1.20
N PHE A 334 28.13 47.09 -0.01
CA PHE A 334 28.14 45.67 -0.35
C PHE A 334 29.55 45.26 -0.78
N ASN A 335 30.05 44.13 -0.27
CA ASN A 335 31.38 43.60 -0.57
C ASN A 335 32.47 44.69 -0.46
N HIS A 336 32.39 45.50 0.58
CA HIS A 336 33.29 46.62 0.78
C HIS A 336 34.73 46.10 0.90
N ASN A 337 35.63 46.67 0.10
CA ASN A 337 37.06 46.35 0.12
C ASN A 337 37.33 44.82 0.10
N SER A 338 36.57 44.07 -0.71
CA SER A 338 36.47 42.61 -0.61
C SER A 338 37.78 41.83 -0.79
N SER A 339 38.79 42.43 -1.45
CA SER A 339 40.14 41.86 -1.58
C SER A 339 40.91 41.82 -0.25
N LYS A 340 40.50 42.61 0.75
CA LYS A 340 41.12 42.69 2.08
C LYS A 340 40.16 42.31 3.21
N GLU A 341 38.88 42.61 3.06
CA GLU A 341 37.90 42.49 4.15
C GLU A 341 36.95 41.29 4.01
N GLY A 342 37.11 40.52 2.93
CA GLY A 342 36.30 39.36 2.61
C GLY A 342 35.15 39.67 1.64
N SER A 343 34.70 38.63 0.95
CA SER A 343 33.61 38.72 -0.02
C SER A 343 32.27 38.28 0.60
N ASN A 344 31.17 38.55 -0.11
CA ASN A 344 29.81 38.17 0.25
C ASN A 344 29.41 38.73 1.62
N ARG A 345 29.56 40.04 1.77
CA ARG A 345 29.25 40.81 2.99
C ARG A 345 28.33 41.98 2.67
N ILE A 346 27.36 42.20 3.55
CA ILE A 346 26.59 43.45 3.63
C ILE A 346 27.08 44.15 4.89
N HIS A 347 27.61 45.36 4.74
CA HIS A 347 28.15 46.11 5.86
C HIS A 347 27.05 47.01 6.40
N PHE A 348 26.76 46.90 7.70
CA PHE A 348 25.76 47.70 8.37
C PHE A 348 26.42 48.65 9.38
N GLN A 349 25.85 49.84 9.54
CA GLN A 349 26.12 50.71 10.67
C GLN A 349 24.89 50.76 11.57
N ILE A 350 25.12 50.61 12.87
CA ILE A 350 24.08 50.81 13.89
C ILE A 350 23.93 52.31 14.13
N GLY A 351 22.72 52.84 13.96
CA GLY A 351 22.43 54.21 14.37
C GLY A 351 21.71 55.06 13.35
N LYS A 352 20.39 54.91 13.26
CA LYS A 352 19.48 56.02 12.99
C LYS A 352 18.29 55.98 13.96
N VAL A 353 17.89 57.15 14.44
CA VAL A 353 16.64 57.35 15.20
C VAL A 353 15.86 58.45 14.50
N SER A 354 14.62 58.14 14.12
CA SER A 354 13.76 59.05 13.33
C SER A 354 14.48 59.59 12.09
N GLY A 355 15.22 58.73 11.39
CA GLY A 355 15.97 59.06 10.15
C GLY A 355 17.30 59.80 10.36
N LYS A 356 17.61 60.26 11.57
CA LYS A 356 18.87 60.96 11.87
C LYS A 356 19.93 59.98 12.35
N ALA A 357 21.16 60.11 11.85
CA ALA A 357 22.30 59.33 12.36
C ALA A 357 22.55 59.64 13.84
N VAL A 358 22.79 58.61 14.65
CA VAL A 358 23.02 58.79 16.09
C VAL A 358 24.29 58.10 16.56
N ALA A 359 24.87 58.62 17.64
CA ALA A 359 25.90 57.94 18.40
C ALA A 359 25.30 57.39 19.70
N LEU A 360 25.62 56.14 20.00
CA LEU A 360 25.36 55.55 21.32
C LEU A 360 26.37 56.16 22.30
N CYS A 361 25.87 56.74 23.39
CA CYS A 361 26.69 57.50 24.33
C CYS A 361 26.08 57.48 25.72
N ASP A 362 26.88 57.71 26.76
CA ASP A 362 26.38 57.88 28.12
C ASP A 362 26.21 59.38 28.46
N SER A 363 26.01 59.73 29.73
CA SER A 363 25.83 61.11 30.19
C SER A 363 27.09 62.00 30.14
N GLN A 364 28.27 61.41 29.88
CA GLN A 364 29.57 62.08 29.81
C GLN A 364 30.04 62.29 28.36
N TYR A 365 29.12 62.14 27.39
CA TYR A 365 29.39 62.47 25.99
C TYR A 365 29.99 63.88 25.85
N ASN A 366 30.95 64.04 24.93
CA ASN A 366 31.76 65.26 24.73
C ASN A 366 32.67 65.66 25.93
N GLY A 367 32.84 64.81 26.95
CA GLY A 367 33.77 65.01 28.06
C GLY A 367 34.80 63.88 28.21
N SER A 368 35.80 64.08 29.07
CA SER A 368 36.88 63.11 29.36
C SER A 368 36.70 62.33 30.67
N GLY A 369 35.52 62.41 31.31
CA GLY A 369 35.24 61.71 32.57
C GLY A 369 35.11 60.20 32.38
N SER A 370 35.75 59.40 33.25
CA SER A 370 36.00 57.97 33.00
C SER A 370 34.94 56.99 33.57
N SER A 371 33.82 57.47 34.13
CA SER A 371 32.95 56.59 34.94
C SER A 371 31.74 55.96 34.24
N ALA A 372 31.44 56.30 32.98
CA ALA A 372 30.20 55.84 32.29
C ALA A 372 30.37 55.07 30.96
N MET A 373 31.57 54.59 30.65
CA MET A 373 31.82 53.43 29.78
C MET A 373 31.54 53.54 28.25
N PHE A 374 31.24 54.69 27.64
CA PHE A 374 31.37 54.87 26.18
C PHE A 374 32.66 55.62 25.78
N HIS A 375 33.83 55.05 26.10
CA HIS A 375 35.16 55.62 25.78
C HIS A 375 36.03 54.68 24.93
N MET A 376 37.07 55.24 24.31
CA MET A 376 38.05 54.45 23.53
C MET A 376 38.91 53.56 24.44
N ASN A 377 39.52 54.16 25.46
CA ASN A 377 40.38 53.52 26.46
C ASN A 377 40.08 54.06 27.86
N SER A 378 40.37 53.27 28.89
CA SER A 378 40.12 53.67 30.29
C SER A 378 41.18 54.65 30.85
N SER A 379 42.22 54.93 30.08
CA SER A 379 43.18 56.01 30.31
C SER A 379 43.27 56.90 29.06
N ASP A 380 43.75 58.13 29.21
CA ASP A 380 44.02 59.07 28.11
C ASP A 380 45.28 58.66 27.33
N SER A 381 45.28 57.44 26.80
CA SER A 381 46.36 56.85 26.01
C SER A 381 45.79 56.11 24.81
N ASN A 382 46.49 56.16 23.69
CA ASN A 382 46.23 55.33 22.52
C ASN A 382 47.09 54.06 22.49
N SER A 383 47.82 53.74 23.56
CA SER A 383 48.64 52.52 23.64
C SER A 383 47.79 51.26 23.44
N GLY A 384 48.30 50.31 22.65
CA GLY A 384 47.58 49.11 22.23
C GLY A 384 46.73 49.28 20.96
N GLY A 385 46.61 50.51 20.44
CA GLY A 385 45.85 50.82 19.23
C GLY A 385 44.40 50.30 19.27
N TRP A 386 43.82 50.04 18.10
CA TRP A 386 42.47 49.47 18.01
C TRP A 386 42.40 48.07 18.63
N ASN A 387 43.37 47.19 18.31
CA ASN A 387 43.39 45.80 18.77
C ASN A 387 43.30 45.68 20.30
N GLY A 388 44.05 46.52 21.02
CA GLY A 388 44.11 46.57 22.48
C GLY A 388 43.03 47.40 23.15
N SER A 389 42.25 48.19 22.40
CA SER A 389 41.35 49.18 22.97
C SER A 389 40.22 48.61 23.83
N TYR A 390 39.81 49.37 24.86
CA TYR A 390 38.62 49.05 25.66
C TYR A 390 37.37 49.00 24.79
N MET A 391 37.22 49.96 23.87
CA MET A 391 36.12 50.04 22.92
C MET A 391 35.96 48.73 22.14
N ARG A 392 37.03 48.24 21.51
CA ARG A 392 36.98 47.01 20.70
C ARG A 392 36.70 45.77 21.55
N LYS A 393 37.51 45.58 22.60
CA LYS A 393 37.53 44.34 23.38
C LYS A 393 36.31 44.20 24.29
N THR A 394 35.98 45.28 25.01
CA THR A 394 34.98 45.25 26.08
C THR A 394 33.66 45.86 25.62
N LEU A 395 33.66 47.13 25.20
CA LEU A 395 32.40 47.83 24.94
C LEU A 395 31.64 47.24 23.75
N LEU A 396 32.34 46.98 22.63
CA LEU A 396 31.77 46.29 21.47
C LEU A 396 31.72 44.77 21.67
N GLY A 397 32.52 44.22 22.58
CA GLY A 397 32.48 42.81 22.98
C GLY A 397 33.27 41.84 22.09
N ASN A 398 34.24 42.31 21.28
CA ASN A 398 35.01 41.44 20.37
C ASN A 398 36.04 40.53 21.09
N SER A 399 36.16 40.59 22.42
CA SER A 399 36.87 39.53 23.18
C SER A 399 36.15 38.18 23.13
N ASN A 400 34.86 38.21 22.77
CA ASN A 400 33.96 37.07 22.72
C ASN A 400 33.31 36.94 21.33
N THR A 401 32.36 36.01 21.19
CA THR A 401 31.66 35.74 19.94
C THR A 401 30.15 35.92 20.10
N PRO A 402 29.38 36.07 19.01
CA PRO A 402 27.92 36.15 19.08
C PRO A 402 27.25 34.93 19.74
N ALA A 403 27.91 33.76 19.73
CA ALA A 403 27.39 32.54 20.37
C ALA A 403 27.61 32.52 21.89
N SER A 404 28.52 33.34 22.41
CA SER A 404 28.82 33.47 23.84
C SER A 404 29.28 34.89 24.10
N THR A 405 28.34 35.82 24.15
CA THR A 405 28.60 37.26 24.19
C THR A 405 29.28 37.68 25.49
N LEU A 406 30.16 38.69 25.44
CA LEU A 406 30.71 39.30 26.64
C LEU A 406 29.60 40.08 27.36
N GLU A 407 29.42 39.84 28.66
CA GLU A 407 28.43 40.53 29.48
C GLU A 407 28.62 42.05 29.42
N ASN A 408 27.52 42.80 29.43
CA ASN A 408 27.51 44.26 29.42
C ASN A 408 28.18 44.90 28.19
N SER A 409 28.30 44.17 27.07
CA SER A 409 28.80 44.69 25.79
C SER A 409 27.65 45.02 24.82
N LEU A 410 27.92 45.84 23.81
CA LEU A 410 26.97 46.15 22.74
C LEU A 410 26.53 44.88 22.01
N MET A 411 27.44 43.91 21.81
CA MET A 411 27.09 42.62 21.22
C MET A 411 26.05 41.87 22.04
N ALA A 412 26.19 41.84 23.37
CA ALA A 412 25.19 41.22 24.26
C ALA A 412 23.83 41.92 24.22
N ALA A 413 23.77 43.20 23.84
CA ALA A 413 22.54 43.97 23.74
C ALA A 413 21.81 43.83 22.38
N LEU A 414 22.39 43.11 21.41
CA LEU A 414 21.77 42.89 20.09
C LEU A 414 20.67 41.82 20.13
N PRO A 415 19.68 41.89 19.22
CA PRO A 415 18.70 40.81 19.05
C PRO A 415 19.36 39.46 18.74
N SER A 416 18.82 38.38 19.32
CA SER A 416 19.36 37.02 19.17
C SER A 416 19.34 36.51 17.73
N ASP A 417 18.35 36.90 16.92
CA ASP A 417 18.24 36.53 15.51
C ASP A 417 19.28 37.25 14.64
N LEU A 418 19.71 38.46 15.01
CA LEU A 418 20.88 39.12 14.42
C LEU A 418 22.17 38.42 14.85
N LEU A 419 22.35 38.14 16.15
CA LEU A 419 23.54 37.45 16.67
C LEU A 419 23.79 36.11 15.95
N ALA A 420 22.73 35.36 15.66
CA ALA A 420 22.79 34.08 14.96
C ALA A 420 23.34 34.16 13.52
N VAL A 421 23.41 35.35 12.92
CA VAL A 421 23.80 35.53 11.51
C VAL A 421 25.02 36.42 11.29
N MET A 422 25.58 37.02 12.34
CA MET A 422 26.72 37.92 12.23
C MET A 422 27.95 37.20 11.66
N LYS A 423 28.76 37.94 10.92
CA LYS A 423 30.03 37.48 10.37
C LYS A 423 31.12 38.45 10.78
N THR A 424 32.33 37.93 10.98
CA THR A 424 33.49 38.79 11.13
C THR A 424 33.80 39.51 9.82
N VAL A 425 34.41 40.69 9.98
CA VAL A 425 35.01 41.50 8.92
C VAL A 425 36.48 41.72 9.30
N THR A 426 37.39 41.51 8.35
CA THR A 426 38.80 41.82 8.55
C THR A 426 38.99 43.34 8.46
N LYS A 427 39.55 43.98 9.48
CA LYS A 427 39.82 45.42 9.52
C LYS A 427 41.30 45.70 9.73
N TYR A 428 41.84 46.57 8.89
CA TYR A 428 43.22 47.04 8.95
C TYR A 428 43.27 48.42 9.59
N THR A 429 44.05 48.57 10.65
CA THR A 429 44.23 49.84 11.35
C THR A 429 45.49 49.77 12.22
N ASP A 430 45.89 50.87 12.86
CA ASP A 430 46.99 50.84 13.83
C ASP A 430 46.56 50.06 15.08
N ASN A 431 47.21 48.91 15.28
CA ASN A 431 46.93 47.98 16.38
C ASN A 431 48.02 48.00 17.47
N THR A 432 48.97 48.92 17.38
CA THR A 432 50.03 49.11 18.37
C THR A 432 49.81 50.41 19.15
N GLY A 433 49.43 51.47 18.44
CA GLY A 433 49.19 52.80 19.00
C GLY A 433 50.46 53.52 19.47
N GLY A 434 50.32 54.41 20.45
CA GLY A 434 51.43 55.17 21.03
C GLY A 434 51.98 56.29 20.14
N GLY A 435 51.17 56.83 19.23
CA GLY A 435 51.59 57.91 18.32
C GLY A 435 52.58 57.49 17.21
N SER A 436 52.77 56.19 17.02
CA SER A 436 53.75 55.63 16.09
C SER A 436 53.21 55.59 14.65
N ASN A 437 53.71 56.45 13.76
CA ASN A 437 53.34 56.47 12.34
C ASN A 437 54.16 55.46 11.52
N SER A 438 53.96 54.16 11.75
CA SER A 438 54.75 53.07 11.13
C SER A 438 53.86 52.05 10.40
N SER A 439 54.32 51.57 9.23
CA SER A 439 53.56 50.59 8.44
C SER A 439 53.42 49.25 9.14
N GLY A 440 54.42 48.86 9.95
CA GLY A 440 54.40 47.59 10.71
C GLY A 440 53.32 47.55 11.79
N ASN A 441 52.79 48.70 12.20
CA ASN A 441 51.71 48.78 13.19
C ASN A 441 50.32 48.58 12.56
N VAL A 442 50.20 48.78 11.23
CA VAL A 442 48.95 48.58 10.50
C VAL A 442 48.76 47.10 10.22
N THR A 443 48.02 46.45 11.11
CA THR A 443 47.76 45.00 11.04
C THR A 443 46.27 44.71 11.00
N ALA A 444 45.91 43.46 10.73
CA ALA A 444 44.53 43.03 10.63
C ALA A 444 43.95 42.61 11.99
N THR A 445 42.69 42.96 12.23
CA THR A 445 41.82 42.40 13.27
C THR A 445 40.60 41.75 12.60
N ALA A 446 39.99 40.78 13.27
CA ALA A 446 38.72 40.20 12.84
C ALA A 446 37.64 40.63 13.84
N ASP A 447 36.67 41.42 13.37
CA ASP A 447 35.70 42.08 14.23
C ASP A 447 34.27 41.75 13.81
N TYR A 448 33.39 41.51 14.79
CA TYR A 448 31.94 41.40 14.59
C TYR A 448 31.27 42.78 14.61
N LEU A 449 31.75 43.64 15.52
CA LEU A 449 31.36 45.04 15.62
C LEU A 449 32.63 45.88 15.60
N PHE A 450 32.62 46.99 14.86
CA PHE A 450 33.79 47.87 14.75
C PHE A 450 33.34 49.33 14.63
N LEU A 451 34.21 50.25 15.06
CA LEU A 451 34.09 51.65 14.68
C LEU A 451 34.68 51.83 13.28
N LEU A 452 34.15 52.80 12.53
CA LEU A 452 34.69 53.13 11.22
C LEU A 452 36.08 53.78 11.36
N ALA A 453 36.91 53.64 10.33
CA ALA A 453 38.17 54.36 10.24
C ALA A 453 37.97 55.75 9.62
N GLU A 454 38.93 56.64 9.85
CA GLU A 454 38.98 57.97 9.25
C GLU A 454 38.84 57.93 7.72
N PHE A 455 39.66 57.11 7.07
CA PHE A 455 39.61 56.96 5.61
C PHE A 455 38.29 56.34 5.12
N GLU A 456 37.68 55.44 5.90
CA GLU A 456 36.40 54.82 5.57
C GLU A 456 35.23 55.81 5.55
N VAL A 457 35.31 56.88 6.35
CA VAL A 457 34.28 57.93 6.45
C VAL A 457 34.58 59.10 5.52
N PHE A 458 35.81 59.59 5.53
CA PHE A 458 36.17 60.83 4.83
C PHE A 458 36.75 60.59 3.44
N GLY A 459 37.28 59.39 3.15
CA GLY A 459 38.05 59.13 1.93
C GLY A 459 39.40 59.85 1.92
N THR A 460 39.80 60.39 3.07
CA THR A 460 41.05 61.14 3.28
C THR A 460 41.50 60.90 4.72
N ARG A 461 42.81 60.91 4.94
CA ARG A 461 43.45 60.79 6.25
C ARG A 461 43.77 62.18 6.80
N TYR A 462 43.49 62.41 8.09
CA TYR A 462 43.89 63.61 8.83
C TYR A 462 44.87 63.24 9.95
N TRP A 463 44.46 62.37 10.88
CA TRP A 463 45.27 62.06 12.08
C TRP A 463 45.69 60.59 12.18
N ALA A 464 45.03 59.67 11.46
CA ALA A 464 45.33 58.26 11.49
C ALA A 464 46.79 57.93 11.09
N ASN A 465 47.25 56.71 11.38
CA ASN A 465 48.52 56.22 10.84
C ASN A 465 48.46 56.25 9.30
N GLN A 466 49.44 56.89 8.66
CA GLN A 466 49.41 57.20 7.23
C GLN A 466 49.37 55.96 6.33
N TYR A 467 49.74 54.79 6.85
CA TYR A 467 49.74 53.55 6.10
C TYR A 467 48.38 52.84 6.13
N GLU A 468 47.43 53.27 6.98
CA GLU A 468 46.07 52.71 7.03
C GLU A 468 45.32 52.86 5.71
N GLN A 469 45.47 54.02 5.05
CA GLN A 469 44.82 54.31 3.76
C GLN A 469 45.22 53.34 2.65
N ASN A 470 46.37 52.66 2.77
CA ASN A 470 46.80 51.64 1.79
C ASN A 470 45.98 50.35 1.90
N SER A 471 45.21 50.19 2.98
CA SER A 471 44.42 49.00 3.26
C SER A 471 42.94 49.25 3.51
N GLN A 472 42.52 50.52 3.46
CA GLN A 472 41.14 50.94 3.68
C GLN A 472 40.54 51.52 2.40
N LYS A 473 39.22 51.56 2.32
CA LYS A 473 38.47 52.21 1.24
C LYS A 473 37.35 53.04 1.86
N GLN A 474 36.96 54.15 1.23
CA GLN A 474 35.76 54.89 1.68
C GLN A 474 34.50 54.04 1.46
N TYR A 475 33.59 54.00 2.45
CA TYR A 475 32.29 53.36 2.27
C TYR A 475 31.42 54.14 1.29
N ASP A 476 30.67 53.42 0.45
CA ASP A 476 29.83 54.01 -0.59
C ASP A 476 28.78 54.97 -0.01
N TYR A 477 28.27 54.69 1.20
CA TYR A 477 27.36 55.60 1.91
C TYR A 477 27.96 57.01 2.10
N TYR A 478 29.18 57.12 2.61
CA TYR A 478 29.82 58.42 2.84
C TYR A 478 30.40 59.03 1.56
N LYS A 479 30.84 58.18 0.63
CA LYS A 479 31.28 58.60 -0.71
C LYS A 479 30.16 59.30 -1.49
N ALA A 480 28.90 58.89 -1.26
CA ALA A 480 27.72 59.54 -1.83
C ALA A 480 27.38 60.90 -1.21
N GLY A 481 28.18 61.41 -0.27
CA GLY A 481 27.99 62.74 0.34
C GLY A 481 27.00 62.77 1.52
N ASN A 482 26.60 61.61 2.05
CA ASN A 482 25.73 61.55 3.22
C ASN A 482 26.35 62.24 4.45
N SER A 483 25.49 62.79 5.32
CA SER A 483 25.91 63.52 6.52
C SER A 483 26.79 62.66 7.44
N ARG A 484 27.79 63.31 8.03
CA ARG A 484 28.71 62.74 9.04
C ARG A 484 28.39 63.25 10.45
N VAL A 485 27.33 64.05 10.59
CA VAL A 485 26.86 64.55 11.87
C VAL A 485 26.05 63.45 12.55
N ALA A 486 26.48 63.07 13.75
CA ALA A 486 25.73 62.18 14.63
C ALA A 486 25.08 63.00 15.76
N TYR A 487 23.91 62.55 16.18
CA TYR A 487 23.20 63.13 17.32
C TYR A 487 23.22 62.18 18.52
N ASN A 488 23.00 62.71 19.72
CA ASN A 488 22.79 61.88 20.91
C ASN A 488 21.58 60.95 20.67
N HIS A 489 21.76 59.65 20.87
CA HIS A 489 20.71 58.65 20.66
C HIS A 489 19.46 58.86 21.55
N SER A 490 19.61 59.53 22.70
CA SER A 490 18.51 59.90 23.62
C SER A 490 17.91 61.28 23.35
N ALA A 491 18.59 62.12 22.57
CA ALA A 491 18.19 63.49 22.25
C ALA A 491 18.65 63.89 20.83
N VAL A 492 17.88 63.49 19.81
CA VAL A 492 18.23 63.60 18.37
C VAL A 492 18.25 65.03 17.79
N SER A 493 18.34 66.04 18.65
CA SER A 493 18.57 67.45 18.33
C SER A 493 19.97 67.93 18.74
N THR A 494 20.68 67.18 19.59
CA THR A 494 22.01 67.55 20.10
C THR A 494 23.09 66.81 19.34
N ALA A 495 23.90 67.52 18.57
CA ALA A 495 25.05 66.94 17.89
C ALA A 495 26.11 66.50 18.90
N VAL A 496 26.75 65.36 18.63
CA VAL A 496 27.79 64.79 19.48
C VAL A 496 28.97 64.31 18.66
N TRP A 497 30.14 64.27 19.29
CA TRP A 497 31.30 63.61 18.72
C TRP A 497 31.12 62.10 18.76
N TRP A 498 31.58 61.42 17.70
CA TRP A 498 31.55 59.97 17.61
C TRP A 498 32.94 59.46 17.25
N TRP A 499 33.32 58.36 17.88
CA TRP A 499 34.65 57.79 17.75
C TRP A 499 34.85 57.11 16.40
N LEU A 500 36.07 57.22 15.88
CA LEU A 500 36.60 56.41 14.81
C LEU A 500 37.71 55.52 15.37
N ARG A 501 37.94 54.34 14.80
CA ARG A 501 39.02 53.45 15.26
C ARG A 501 40.42 53.94 14.91
N SER A 502 40.51 54.91 14.01
CA SER A 502 41.76 55.49 13.51
C SER A 502 41.89 56.93 13.98
N ALA A 503 42.49 57.14 15.16
CA ALA A 503 43.04 58.40 15.70
C ALA A 503 43.45 58.17 17.17
#